data_AF-A0AAV5M3V7-F1
#
_entry.id   AF-A0AAV5M3V7-F1
#
_cell.length_a   1.000
_cell.length_b   1.000
_cell.length_c   1.000
_cell.angle_alpha   90.00
_cell.angle_beta   90.00
_cell.angle_gamma   90.00
#
_symmetry.space_group_name_H-M   'P 1'
#
loop_
_entity.id
_entity.type
_entity.pdbx_description
1 polymer ?
#
loop_
_entity_poly.entity_id
_entity_poly.type
_entity_poly.pdbx_seq_one_letter_code
_entity_poly.pdbx_strand_id
1 'polypeptide(L)'
;MEMLPQPIFSSTFVCIIIIFSILLLLPPSYSDPLDEFIKCNLSASFECGSHGTFYYPFWNDNTPERCRPLGFHLKDCEESVPTIDFGLNGSFQLQHRNPSNCSKLTIAPVNLEAFICPVTTQHRTLLPPFFKFSETNKNLTLFYNCNPPDGLSLLPGNTSAGCGPNKPFFVPYWEEIEMGHRYKCSNVSVAVNQTVFNKVQERELTLVDALRPFWFDVEYNSSAVFCNQ
;
A
#
# COMPACT_ATOMS: atom_id res chain seq x y z
N MET A 1 16.69 80.15 20.58
CA MET A 1 17.67 79.11 20.24
C MET A 1 17.56 78.10 21.37
N GLU A 2 17.02 76.89 21.25
CA GLU A 2 16.67 76.05 20.10
C GLU A 2 15.35 75.33 20.43
N MET A 3 14.48 75.16 19.43
CA MET A 3 13.32 74.28 19.53
C MET A 3 13.82 72.86 19.27
N LEU A 4 13.72 71.97 20.27
CA LEU A 4 14.03 70.55 20.11
C LEU A 4 13.06 69.92 19.08
N PRO A 5 13.56 69.15 18.10
CA PRO A 5 12.71 68.54 17.08
C PRO A 5 11.84 67.44 17.70
N GLN A 6 10.53 67.55 17.54
CA GLN A 6 9.57 66.50 17.87
C GLN A 6 9.82 65.29 16.95
N PRO A 7 9.91 64.05 17.47
CA PRO A 7 10.10 62.88 16.63
C PRO A 7 8.82 62.61 15.84
N ILE A 8 8.85 62.86 14.53
CA ILE A 8 7.79 62.46 13.61
C ILE A 8 7.97 60.96 13.37
N PHE A 9 7.44 60.13 14.26
CA PHE A 9 7.25 58.73 13.94
C PHE A 9 6.21 58.66 12.83
N SER A 10 6.67 58.42 11.59
CA SER A 10 5.80 58.21 10.44
C SER A 10 4.72 57.20 10.80
N SER A 11 3.45 57.51 10.52
CA SER A 11 2.30 56.65 10.83
C SER A 11 2.52 55.20 10.34
N THR A 12 3.22 55.04 9.21
CA THR A 12 3.61 53.74 8.67
C THR A 12 4.54 52.94 9.59
N PHE A 13 5.49 53.60 10.27
CA PHE A 13 6.42 52.96 11.20
C PHE A 13 5.73 52.46 12.47
N VAL A 14 4.77 53.24 12.98
CA VAL A 14 3.94 52.84 14.13
C VAL A 14 3.08 51.62 13.77
N CYS A 15 2.49 51.59 12.57
CA CYS A 15 1.73 50.43 12.10
C CYS A 15 2.60 49.17 11.98
N ILE A 16 3.83 49.27 11.48
CA ILE A 16 4.75 48.12 11.36
C ILE A 16 5.09 47.56 12.75
N ILE A 17 5.36 48.41 13.73
CA ILE A 17 5.64 47.98 15.10
C ILE A 17 4.42 47.26 15.68
N ILE A 18 3.21 47.81 15.53
CA ILE A 18 1.98 47.18 16.04
C ILE A 18 1.77 45.80 15.38
N ILE A 19 1.93 45.69 14.06
CA ILE A 19 1.80 44.40 13.36
C ILE A 19 2.85 43.41 13.87
N PHE A 20 4.10 43.82 14.01
CA PHE A 20 5.17 42.96 14.52
C PHE A 20 4.90 42.52 15.97
N SER A 21 4.41 43.42 16.82
CA SER A 21 3.99 43.10 18.19
C SER A 21 2.82 42.11 18.22
N ILE A 22 1.83 42.26 17.33
CA ILE A 22 0.72 41.30 17.21
C ILE A 22 1.24 39.93 16.74
N LEU A 23 2.17 39.90 15.79
CA LEU A 23 2.81 38.67 15.32
C LEU A 23 3.61 37.96 16.42
N LEU A 24 4.22 38.72 17.34
CA LEU A 24 4.92 38.18 18.52
C LEU A 24 3.97 37.69 19.63
N LEU A 25 2.74 38.22 19.68
CA LEU A 25 1.70 37.82 20.65
C LEU A 25 0.89 36.60 20.17
N LEU A 26 0.89 36.32 18.87
CA LEU A 26 0.34 35.07 18.34
C LEU A 26 1.22 33.91 18.84
N PRO A 27 0.64 32.88 19.47
CA PRO A 27 1.41 31.68 19.78
C PRO A 27 2.01 31.15 18.46
N PRO A 28 3.29 30.74 18.45
CA PRO A 28 3.86 30.13 17.26
C PRO A 28 2.96 28.94 16.89
N SER A 29 2.35 28.99 15.71
CA SER A 29 1.58 27.87 15.15
C SER A 29 2.53 26.77 14.65
N TYR A 30 3.62 26.54 15.38
CA TYR A 30 4.52 25.43 15.17
C TYR A 30 3.88 24.25 15.92
N SER A 31 3.03 23.50 15.22
CA SER A 31 2.76 22.13 15.63
C SER A 31 4.10 21.41 15.60
N ASP A 32 4.69 21.17 16.78
CA ASP A 32 5.89 20.33 16.86
C ASP A 32 5.50 18.97 16.26
N PRO A 33 6.12 18.55 15.13
CA PRO A 33 5.78 17.28 14.48
C PRO A 33 5.90 16.10 15.46
N LEU A 34 6.77 16.22 16.46
CA LEU A 34 6.94 15.21 17.50
C LEU A 34 5.74 15.16 18.46
N ASP A 35 5.20 16.31 18.88
CA ASP A 35 4.04 16.41 19.78
C ASP A 35 2.75 15.94 19.08
N GLU A 36 2.59 16.29 17.80
CA GLU A 36 1.49 15.79 16.97
C GLU A 36 1.55 14.28 16.76
N PHE A 37 2.73 13.75 16.45
CA PHE A 37 2.95 12.32 16.32
C PHE A 37 2.66 11.57 17.62
N ILE A 38 3.12 12.09 18.78
CA ILE A 38 2.84 11.47 20.09
C ILE A 38 1.33 11.43 20.34
N LYS A 39 0.60 12.53 20.06
CA LYS A 39 -0.86 12.57 20.20
C LYS A 39 -1.56 11.54 19.33
N CYS A 40 -1.15 11.40 18.06
CA CYS A 40 -1.72 10.39 17.18
C CYS A 40 -1.38 8.97 17.63
N ASN A 41 -0.13 8.72 18.02
CA ASN A 41 0.29 7.40 18.48
C ASN A 41 -0.45 6.96 19.75
N LEU A 42 -0.69 7.87 20.69
CA LEU A 42 -1.42 7.59 21.94
C LEU A 42 -2.93 7.38 21.74
N SER A 43 -3.51 7.82 20.62
CA SER A 43 -4.96 7.78 20.37
C SER A 43 -5.38 6.82 19.26
N ALA A 44 -4.43 6.22 18.54
CA ALA A 44 -4.69 5.42 17.35
C ALA A 44 -4.55 3.90 17.59
N SER A 45 -4.59 3.42 18.84
CA SER A 45 -4.67 1.98 19.08
C SER A 45 -6.10 1.47 18.97
N PHE A 46 -6.29 0.40 18.20
CA PHE A 46 -7.59 -0.25 18.04
C PHE A 46 -7.42 -1.71 17.62
N GLU A 47 -8.37 -2.56 18.01
CA GLU A 47 -8.45 -3.94 17.52
C GLU A 47 -9.13 -3.95 16.14
N CYS A 48 -8.66 -4.84 15.25
CA CYS A 48 -9.24 -4.97 13.92
C CYS A 48 -9.18 -6.42 13.43
N GLY A 49 -10.36 -7.04 13.31
CA GLY A 49 -10.52 -8.43 12.93
C GLY A 49 -9.73 -9.39 13.81
N SER A 50 -9.29 -10.50 13.21
CA SER A 50 -8.51 -11.53 13.91
C SER A 50 -7.01 -11.21 14.04
N HIS A 51 -6.55 -10.01 13.65
CA HIS A 51 -5.14 -9.65 13.53
C HIS A 51 -4.57 -8.85 14.71
N GLY A 52 -5.37 -8.68 15.77
CA GLY A 52 -4.97 -8.03 17.02
C GLY A 52 -5.00 -6.49 16.96
N THR A 53 -4.25 -5.87 17.87
CA THR A 53 -4.21 -4.41 18.04
C THR A 53 -3.30 -3.75 17.01
N PHE A 54 -3.83 -2.78 16.28
CA PHE A 54 -3.09 -1.89 15.41
C PHE A 54 -2.77 -0.58 16.12
N TYR A 55 -1.69 0.07 15.67
CA TYR A 55 -1.19 1.34 16.20
C TYR A 55 -0.96 2.30 15.03
N TYR A 56 -0.75 3.58 15.33
CA TYR A 56 -0.29 4.54 14.33
C TYR A 56 0.93 3.97 13.57
N PRO A 57 0.98 4.02 12.22
CA PRO A 57 0.17 4.85 11.33
C PRO A 57 -1.19 4.28 10.90
N PHE A 58 -1.57 3.08 11.35
CA PHE A 58 -2.89 2.52 11.01
C PHE A 58 -4.01 3.30 11.69
N TRP A 59 -5.14 3.37 11.01
CA TRP A 59 -6.32 4.09 11.50
C TRP A 59 -7.60 3.47 10.95
N ASN A 60 -8.70 3.77 11.62
CA ASN A 60 -10.07 3.42 11.23
C ASN A 60 -10.95 4.67 11.22
N ASP A 61 -12.23 4.53 10.85
CA ASP A 61 -13.18 5.64 10.74
C ASP A 61 -13.41 6.43 12.05
N ASN A 62 -13.02 5.89 13.21
CA ASN A 62 -13.12 6.57 14.51
C ASN A 62 -11.88 7.42 14.85
N THR A 63 -10.77 7.24 14.13
CA THR A 63 -9.50 7.97 14.39
C THR A 63 -9.64 9.43 13.97
N PRO A 64 -9.14 10.45 14.69
CA PRO A 64 -9.24 11.86 14.27
C PRO A 64 -8.61 12.12 12.90
N GLU A 65 -9.21 12.99 12.08
CA GLU A 65 -8.76 13.24 10.69
C GLU A 65 -7.27 13.61 10.56
N ARG A 66 -6.76 14.42 11.50
CA ARG A 66 -5.33 14.78 11.60
C ARG A 66 -4.38 13.58 11.77
N CYS A 67 -4.88 12.43 12.20
CA CYS A 67 -4.13 11.20 12.45
C CYS A 67 -4.43 10.11 11.41
N ARG A 68 -4.93 10.49 10.22
CA ARG A 68 -5.30 9.56 9.13
C ARG A 68 -4.32 9.64 7.95
N PRO A 69 -3.09 9.12 8.05
CA PRO A 69 -2.16 9.10 6.92
C PRO A 69 -2.68 8.22 5.78
N LEU A 70 -2.53 8.69 4.54
CA LEU A 70 -2.99 7.97 3.36
C LEU A 70 -2.31 6.59 3.23
N GLY A 71 -3.09 5.55 2.89
CA GLY A 71 -2.60 4.20 2.66
C GLY A 71 -2.51 3.31 3.91
N PHE A 72 -2.94 3.80 5.06
CA PHE A 72 -2.96 3.05 6.33
C PHE A 72 -4.37 2.85 6.91
N HIS A 73 -5.40 3.10 6.10
CA HIS A 73 -6.79 2.91 6.51
C HIS A 73 -7.13 1.42 6.56
N LEU A 74 -7.55 0.93 7.73
CA LEU A 74 -8.16 -0.38 7.90
C LEU A 74 -9.68 -0.23 7.99
N LYS A 75 -10.38 -1.00 7.15
CA LYS A 75 -11.84 -1.12 7.06
C LYS A 75 -12.26 -2.54 7.44
N ASP A 76 -13.56 -2.69 7.65
CA ASP A 76 -14.19 -3.99 7.89
C ASP A 76 -13.59 -4.71 9.12
N CYS A 77 -13.24 -3.95 10.16
CA CYS A 77 -12.60 -4.47 11.38
C CYS A 77 -13.51 -5.39 12.21
N GLU A 78 -14.82 -5.39 11.95
CA GLU A 78 -15.78 -6.33 12.56
C GLU A 78 -15.75 -7.70 11.86
N GLU A 79 -15.21 -7.77 10.64
CA GLU A 79 -15.04 -9.01 9.89
C GLU A 79 -13.77 -9.75 10.34
N SER A 80 -13.70 -11.05 10.08
CA SER A 80 -12.54 -11.86 10.47
C SER A 80 -11.24 -11.45 9.77
N VAL A 81 -11.35 -10.99 8.52
CA VAL A 81 -10.27 -10.53 7.65
C VAL A 81 -10.54 -9.07 7.23
N PRO A 82 -9.84 -8.09 7.81
CA PRO A 82 -10.08 -6.68 7.51
C PRO A 82 -9.46 -6.29 6.16
N THR A 83 -9.91 -5.15 5.63
CA THR A 83 -9.45 -4.60 4.35
C THR A 83 -8.56 -3.37 4.59
N ILE A 84 -7.35 -3.35 4.02
CA ILE A 84 -6.52 -2.16 3.91
C ILE A 84 -6.85 -1.39 2.61
N ASP A 85 -7.09 -0.10 2.74
CA ASP A 85 -7.39 0.80 1.63
C ASP A 85 -6.17 1.65 1.25
N PHE A 86 -5.60 1.37 0.08
CA PHE A 86 -4.51 2.13 -0.51
C PHE A 86 -4.99 3.29 -1.41
N GLY A 87 -6.27 3.66 -1.32
CA GLY A 87 -6.87 4.76 -2.07
C GLY A 87 -6.91 4.48 -3.56
N LEU A 88 -6.28 5.34 -4.37
CA LEU A 88 -6.26 5.18 -5.84
C LEU A 88 -5.59 3.87 -6.30
N ASN A 89 -4.79 3.24 -5.44
CA ASN A 89 -4.06 2.01 -5.73
C ASN A 89 -4.93 0.75 -5.51
N GLY A 90 -6.11 0.90 -4.89
CA GLY A 90 -7.08 -0.17 -4.65
C GLY A 90 -7.13 -0.64 -3.20
N SER A 91 -7.95 -1.67 -2.95
CA SER A 91 -8.17 -2.22 -1.62
C SER A 91 -7.76 -3.69 -1.55
N PHE A 92 -7.18 -4.07 -0.42
CA PHE A 92 -6.57 -5.37 -0.21
C PHE A 92 -7.03 -5.95 1.13
N GLN A 93 -7.33 -7.23 1.19
CA GLN A 93 -7.52 -7.97 2.42
C GLN A 93 -6.17 -8.13 3.14
N LEU A 94 -6.15 -7.89 4.44
CA LEU A 94 -5.00 -8.16 5.29
C LEU A 94 -5.02 -9.63 5.72
N GLN A 95 -4.19 -10.46 5.08
CA GLN A 95 -4.19 -11.91 5.28
C GLN A 95 -3.34 -12.34 6.48
N HIS A 96 -2.24 -11.62 6.72
CA HIS A 96 -1.35 -11.92 7.84
C HIS A 96 -0.60 -10.67 8.27
N ARG A 97 -0.33 -10.60 9.57
CA ARG A 97 0.56 -9.61 10.16
C ARG A 97 1.66 -10.38 10.87
N ASN A 98 2.92 -10.10 10.54
CA ASN A 98 4.02 -10.80 11.17
C ASN A 98 4.11 -10.36 12.65
N PRO A 99 3.90 -11.27 13.62
CA PRO A 99 3.87 -10.90 15.03
C PRO A 99 5.24 -10.45 15.55
N SER A 100 6.33 -10.93 14.95
CA SER A 100 7.71 -10.57 15.32
C SER A 100 8.22 -9.33 14.57
N ASN A 101 7.54 -8.92 13.50
CA ASN A 101 7.89 -7.74 12.72
C ASN A 101 6.63 -7.04 12.18
N CYS A 102 6.11 -6.08 12.95
CA CYS A 102 4.89 -5.38 12.61
C CYS A 102 4.98 -4.57 11.30
N SER A 103 6.18 -4.27 10.80
CA SER A 103 6.39 -3.57 9.52
C SER A 103 6.00 -4.41 8.31
N LYS A 104 5.89 -5.74 8.50
CA LYS A 104 5.61 -6.71 7.43
C LYS A 104 4.18 -7.21 7.50
N LEU A 105 3.47 -7.00 6.41
CA LEU A 105 2.09 -7.45 6.21
C LEU A 105 2.04 -8.37 5.00
N THR A 106 1.20 -9.39 5.05
CA THR A 106 0.79 -10.15 3.87
C THR A 106 -0.59 -9.68 3.48
N ILE A 107 -0.73 -9.20 2.26
CA ILE A 107 -2.01 -8.67 1.74
C ILE A 107 -2.43 -9.42 0.48
N ALA A 108 -3.73 -9.39 0.18
CA ALA A 108 -4.32 -9.95 -1.04
C ALA A 108 -5.35 -8.96 -1.62
N PRO A 109 -5.37 -8.64 -2.92
CA PRO A 109 -6.36 -7.75 -3.49
C PRO A 109 -7.76 -8.33 -3.32
N VAL A 110 -8.72 -7.47 -2.99
CA VAL A 110 -10.14 -7.85 -2.84
C VAL A 110 -10.71 -8.38 -4.16
N ASN A 111 -10.24 -7.86 -5.29
CA ASN A 111 -10.65 -8.30 -6.62
C ASN A 111 -9.43 -8.79 -7.42
N LEU A 112 -9.24 -10.12 -7.42
CA LEU A 112 -8.20 -10.83 -8.16
C LEU A 112 -8.25 -10.52 -9.66
N GLU A 113 -9.45 -10.54 -10.26
CA GLU A 113 -9.62 -10.30 -11.70
C GLU A 113 -9.20 -8.87 -12.09
N ALA A 114 -9.67 -7.86 -11.35
CA ALA A 114 -9.28 -6.47 -11.61
C ALA A 114 -7.77 -6.21 -11.44
N PHE A 115 -7.08 -7.05 -10.69
CA PHE A 115 -5.65 -6.90 -10.43
C PHE A 115 -4.77 -7.65 -11.44
N ILE A 116 -5.14 -8.87 -11.83
CA ILE A 116 -4.41 -9.63 -12.86
C ILE A 116 -4.73 -9.15 -14.28
N CYS A 117 -5.86 -8.45 -14.45
CA CYS A 117 -6.28 -7.94 -15.73
C CYS A 117 -5.76 -6.53 -15.98
N PRO A 118 -4.99 -6.31 -17.06
CA PRO A 118 -4.53 -4.97 -17.40
C PRO A 118 -5.74 -4.12 -17.81
N VAL A 119 -6.19 -3.24 -16.91
CA VAL A 119 -7.15 -2.19 -17.24
C VAL A 119 -6.37 -1.05 -17.89
N THR A 120 -6.15 -1.15 -19.19
CA THR A 120 -5.61 -0.10 -20.09
C THR A 120 -4.17 0.37 -19.81
N THR A 121 -3.63 1.14 -20.76
CA THR A 121 -2.23 1.55 -20.96
C THR A 121 -1.61 2.45 -19.88
N GLN A 122 -2.25 2.62 -18.72
CA GLN A 122 -1.68 3.41 -17.63
C GLN A 122 -0.91 2.50 -16.66
N HIS A 123 0.37 2.80 -16.48
CA HIS A 123 1.16 2.21 -15.40
C HIS A 123 0.53 2.60 -14.06
N ARG A 124 -0.20 1.66 -13.43
CA ARG A 124 -0.72 1.83 -12.07
C ARG A 124 0.37 1.50 -11.08
N THR A 125 0.76 2.44 -10.22
CA THR A 125 1.55 2.11 -9.02
C THR A 125 0.67 1.25 -8.11
N LEU A 126 1.13 0.05 -7.75
CA LEU A 126 0.31 -0.91 -6.99
C LEU A 126 0.28 -0.62 -5.49
N LEU A 127 1.32 0.03 -4.98
CA LEU A 127 1.48 0.34 -3.56
C LEU A 127 1.64 1.85 -3.34
N PRO A 128 1.12 2.40 -2.23
CA PRO A 128 1.44 3.76 -1.83
C PRO A 128 2.96 3.94 -1.63
N PRO A 129 3.49 5.17 -1.72
CA PRO A 129 4.94 5.43 -1.60
C PRO A 129 5.60 4.93 -0.31
N PHE A 130 4.82 4.74 0.76
CA PHE A 130 5.31 4.29 2.07
C PHE A 130 5.47 2.77 2.16
N PHE A 131 4.88 2.02 1.23
CA PHE A 131 4.95 0.57 1.16
C PHE A 131 5.87 0.14 0.03
N LYS A 132 6.59 -0.95 0.27
CA LYS A 132 7.41 -1.64 -0.73
C LYS A 132 7.09 -3.12 -0.69
N PHE A 133 7.23 -3.78 -1.84
CA PHE A 133 7.21 -5.23 -1.86
C PHE A 133 8.42 -5.75 -1.07
N SER A 134 8.19 -6.78 -0.25
CA SER A 134 9.28 -7.47 0.43
C SER A 134 10.19 -8.15 -0.59
N GLU A 135 11.49 -8.19 -0.30
CA GLU A 135 12.50 -8.85 -1.15
C GLU A 135 12.30 -10.37 -1.24
N THR A 136 11.52 -10.95 -0.33
CA THR A 136 11.12 -12.36 -0.36
C THR A 136 10.09 -12.67 -1.44
N ASN A 137 9.42 -11.66 -1.99
CA ASN A 137 8.48 -11.88 -3.09
C ASN A 137 9.20 -12.24 -4.38
N LYS A 138 8.52 -13.00 -5.24
CA LYS A 138 8.95 -13.37 -6.58
C LYS A 138 7.93 -12.89 -7.61
N ASN A 139 8.41 -12.56 -8.80
CA ASN A 139 7.55 -12.17 -9.89
C ASN A 139 7.05 -13.42 -10.61
N LEU A 140 5.74 -13.61 -10.61
CA LEU A 140 5.07 -14.60 -11.43
C LEU A 140 4.56 -13.93 -12.71
N THR A 141 5.03 -14.39 -13.86
CA THR A 141 4.61 -13.87 -15.15
C THR A 141 3.37 -14.60 -15.66
N LEU A 142 2.33 -13.84 -15.96
CA LEU A 142 1.09 -14.30 -16.56
C LEU A 142 1.07 -13.93 -18.04
N PHE A 143 0.70 -14.89 -18.89
CA PHE A 143 0.63 -14.76 -20.33
C PHE A 143 -0.81 -14.74 -20.81
N TYR A 144 -1.12 -13.90 -21.79
CA TYR A 144 -2.45 -13.76 -22.37
C TYR A 144 -2.40 -13.31 -23.83
N ASN A 145 -3.56 -13.28 -24.49
CA ASN A 145 -3.72 -12.88 -25.90
C ASN A 145 -2.86 -13.68 -26.90
N CYS A 146 -2.71 -14.98 -26.66
CA CYS A 146 -2.04 -15.90 -27.58
C CYS A 146 -2.73 -17.26 -27.60
N ASN A 147 -2.37 -18.07 -28.60
CA ASN A 147 -2.80 -19.46 -28.72
C ASN A 147 -1.65 -20.35 -28.22
N PRO A 148 -1.63 -20.74 -26.93
CA PRO A 148 -0.63 -21.68 -26.43
C PRO A 148 -0.82 -23.07 -27.07
N PRO A 149 0.21 -23.92 -27.04
CA PRO A 149 0.08 -25.34 -27.42
C PRO A 149 -1.04 -26.02 -26.63
N ASP A 150 -1.76 -26.93 -27.28
CA ASP A 150 -2.90 -27.66 -26.70
C ASP A 150 -2.57 -28.39 -25.37
N GLY A 151 -1.30 -28.74 -25.15
CA GLY A 151 -0.84 -29.40 -23.91
C GLY A 151 -0.74 -28.48 -22.69
N LEU A 152 -0.57 -27.16 -22.88
CA LEU A 152 -0.36 -26.22 -21.77
C LEU A 152 -1.67 -25.85 -21.05
N SER A 153 -2.79 -25.84 -21.77
CA SER A 153 -4.12 -25.60 -21.23
C SER A 153 -4.61 -26.73 -20.32
N LEU A 154 -3.98 -27.92 -20.40
CA LEU A 154 -4.35 -29.13 -19.65
C LEU A 154 -3.52 -29.33 -18.38
N LEU A 155 -2.54 -28.46 -18.11
CA LEU A 155 -1.64 -28.59 -16.97
C LEU A 155 -2.32 -28.14 -15.66
N PRO A 156 -2.24 -28.94 -14.57
CA PRO A 156 -2.64 -28.49 -13.24
C PRO A 156 -1.78 -27.28 -12.85
N GLY A 157 -2.44 -26.19 -12.43
CA GLY A 157 -1.79 -24.88 -12.31
C GLY A 157 -2.45 -23.84 -13.21
N ASN A 158 -2.68 -24.20 -14.47
CA ASN A 158 -3.26 -23.32 -15.46
C ASN A 158 -4.76 -23.13 -15.20
N THR A 159 -5.12 -22.08 -14.45
CA THR A 159 -6.50 -21.80 -14.09
C THR A 159 -7.03 -20.53 -14.72
N SER A 160 -8.33 -20.60 -14.99
CA SER A 160 -9.16 -19.64 -15.66
C SER A 160 -9.48 -18.38 -14.83
N ALA A 161 -8.49 -17.65 -14.35
CA ALA A 161 -8.72 -16.31 -13.78
C ALA A 161 -8.46 -15.29 -14.87
N GLY A 162 -9.46 -14.75 -15.57
CA GLY A 162 -9.16 -14.09 -16.85
C GLY A 162 -10.00 -12.95 -17.37
N CYS A 163 -9.31 -12.20 -18.23
CA CYS A 163 -9.66 -10.90 -18.77
C CYS A 163 -10.24 -11.09 -20.16
N GLY A 164 -11.57 -11.09 -20.27
CA GLY A 164 -12.23 -11.32 -21.56
C GLY A 164 -12.10 -12.77 -22.07
N PRO A 165 -12.21 -13.01 -23.39
CA PRO A 165 -12.37 -14.36 -23.93
C PRO A 165 -11.11 -15.24 -23.82
N ASN A 166 -9.93 -14.64 -23.63
CA ASN A 166 -8.66 -15.36 -23.45
C ASN A 166 -8.25 -15.27 -21.98
N LYS A 167 -8.13 -16.42 -21.33
CA LYS A 167 -7.79 -16.49 -19.90
C LYS A 167 -6.26 -16.46 -19.75
N PRO A 168 -5.68 -15.59 -18.91
CA PRO A 168 -4.27 -15.57 -18.65
C PRO A 168 -3.87 -16.86 -17.95
N PHE A 169 -2.66 -17.31 -18.26
CA PHE A 169 -2.08 -18.52 -17.72
C PHE A 169 -0.61 -18.27 -17.35
N PHE A 170 -0.07 -19.06 -16.43
CA PHE A 170 1.36 -19.04 -16.17
C PHE A 170 2.02 -20.24 -16.84
N VAL A 171 3.33 -20.14 -17.04
CA VAL A 171 4.17 -21.28 -17.41
C VAL A 171 5.33 -21.39 -16.43
N PRO A 172 5.92 -22.58 -16.27
CA PRO A 172 7.18 -22.71 -15.55
C PRO A 172 8.26 -21.81 -16.14
N TYR A 173 9.22 -21.38 -15.33
CA TYR A 173 10.27 -20.45 -15.71
C TYR A 173 11.03 -20.87 -17.00
N TRP A 174 11.23 -22.18 -17.22
CA TRP A 174 11.93 -22.68 -18.41
C TRP A 174 11.12 -22.57 -19.72
N GLU A 175 9.81 -22.37 -19.66
CA GLU A 175 8.91 -22.20 -20.82
C GLU A 175 8.57 -20.72 -21.09
N GLU A 176 8.96 -19.80 -20.20
CA GLU A 176 8.62 -18.37 -20.24
C GLU A 176 9.12 -17.67 -21.53
N ILE A 177 10.34 -18.00 -21.95
CA ILE A 177 10.98 -17.42 -23.13
C ILE A 177 10.24 -17.82 -24.41
N GLU A 178 9.76 -19.06 -24.51
CA GLU A 178 9.05 -19.53 -25.70
C GLU A 178 7.70 -18.82 -25.87
N MET A 179 7.04 -18.45 -24.77
CA MET A 179 5.75 -17.75 -24.79
C MET A 179 5.84 -16.38 -25.47
N GLY A 180 6.86 -15.58 -25.15
CA GLY A 180 7.07 -14.29 -25.80
C GLY A 180 7.55 -14.42 -27.24
N HIS A 181 8.55 -15.28 -27.49
CA HIS A 181 9.23 -15.33 -28.79
C HIS A 181 8.48 -16.13 -29.87
N ARG A 182 7.96 -17.31 -29.52
CA ARG A 182 7.31 -18.22 -30.48
C ARG A 182 5.82 -17.95 -30.58
N TYR A 183 5.16 -17.76 -29.44
CA TYR A 183 3.70 -17.65 -29.37
C TYR A 183 3.19 -16.19 -29.32
N LYS A 184 4.10 -15.21 -29.31
CA LYS A 184 3.79 -13.76 -29.32
C LYS A 184 2.79 -13.37 -28.22
N CYS A 185 2.88 -14.03 -27.06
CA CYS A 185 2.00 -13.75 -25.94
C CYS A 185 2.28 -12.36 -25.36
N SER A 186 1.20 -11.66 -25.00
CA SER A 186 1.30 -10.52 -24.07
C SER A 186 1.55 -11.06 -22.66
N ASN A 187 2.20 -10.27 -21.81
CA ASN A 187 2.50 -10.69 -20.45
C ASN A 187 2.27 -9.58 -19.42
N VAL A 188 2.05 -10.00 -18.17
CA VAL A 188 2.03 -9.14 -16.98
C VAL A 188 2.71 -9.89 -15.85
N SER A 189 3.64 -9.24 -15.16
CA SER A 189 4.30 -9.81 -13.99
C SER A 189 3.61 -9.32 -12.72
N VAL A 190 3.25 -10.24 -11.84
CA VAL A 190 2.66 -9.95 -10.53
C VAL A 190 3.60 -10.44 -9.43
N ALA A 191 3.80 -9.64 -8.39
CA ALA A 191 4.55 -10.07 -7.23
C ALA A 191 3.73 -11.11 -6.46
N VAL A 192 4.37 -12.20 -6.05
CA VAL A 192 3.79 -13.26 -5.21
C VAL A 192 4.78 -13.67 -4.13
N ASN A 193 4.29 -14.20 -3.01
CA ASN A 193 5.12 -14.75 -1.94
C ASN A 193 5.94 -15.95 -2.44
N GLN A 194 7.17 -16.13 -1.94
CA GLN A 194 8.07 -17.21 -2.35
C GLN A 194 7.44 -18.61 -2.27
N THR A 195 6.72 -18.90 -1.18
CA THR A 195 6.09 -20.21 -0.97
C THR A 195 5.03 -20.46 -2.02
N VAL A 196 4.25 -19.43 -2.35
CA VAL A 196 3.23 -19.48 -3.40
C VAL A 196 3.88 -19.68 -4.76
N PHE A 197 4.94 -18.91 -5.06
CA PHE A 197 5.72 -19.06 -6.28
C PHE A 197 6.20 -20.50 -6.47
N ASN A 198 6.81 -21.10 -5.45
CA ASN A 198 7.33 -22.47 -5.53
C ASN A 198 6.21 -23.48 -5.78
N LYS A 199 5.10 -23.41 -5.03
CA LYS A 199 3.96 -24.33 -5.20
C LYS A 199 3.33 -24.23 -6.59
N VAL A 200 3.28 -23.02 -7.16
CA VAL A 200 2.80 -22.77 -8.52
C VAL A 200 3.76 -23.36 -9.55
N GLN A 201 5.07 -23.17 -9.40
CA GLN A 201 6.09 -23.74 -10.28
C GLN A 201 6.12 -25.28 -10.22
N GLU A 202 5.91 -25.86 -9.04
CA GLU A 202 5.85 -27.31 -8.80
C GLU A 202 4.51 -27.95 -9.16
N ARG A 203 3.52 -27.14 -9.63
CA ARG A 203 2.16 -27.56 -10.02
C ARG A 203 1.34 -28.18 -8.88
N GLU A 204 1.67 -27.82 -7.64
CA GLU A 204 0.93 -28.24 -6.44
C GLU A 204 -0.35 -27.43 -6.23
N LEU A 205 -0.36 -26.17 -6.68
CA LEU A 205 -1.50 -25.27 -6.56
C LEU A 205 -1.91 -24.70 -7.92
N THR A 206 -3.22 -24.47 -8.07
CA THR A 206 -3.72 -23.68 -9.18
C THR A 206 -3.38 -22.21 -9.00
N LEU A 207 -3.23 -21.45 -10.09
CA LEU A 207 -3.02 -20.00 -10.01
C LEU A 207 -4.08 -19.30 -9.13
N VAL A 208 -5.35 -19.67 -9.29
CA VAL A 208 -6.45 -19.10 -8.50
C VAL A 208 -6.30 -19.43 -7.01
N ASP A 209 -6.01 -20.68 -6.67
CA ASP A 209 -5.91 -21.13 -5.27
C ASP A 209 -4.60 -20.71 -4.61
N ALA A 210 -3.55 -20.49 -5.40
CA ALA A 210 -2.28 -19.96 -4.99
C ALA A 210 -2.40 -18.47 -4.65
N LEU A 211 -3.09 -17.71 -5.49
CA LEU A 211 -3.27 -16.28 -5.30
C LEU A 211 -4.29 -16.00 -4.20
N ARG A 212 -5.50 -16.60 -4.20
CA ARG A 212 -6.59 -16.24 -3.28
C ARG A 212 -6.19 -16.05 -1.79
N PRO A 213 -5.38 -16.92 -1.16
CA PRO A 213 -5.03 -16.79 0.27
C PRO A 213 -3.76 -15.99 0.56
N PHE A 214 -2.81 -15.88 -0.36
CA PHE A 214 -1.49 -15.30 -0.10
C PHE A 214 -0.94 -14.65 -1.37
N TRP A 215 -1.07 -13.34 -1.49
CA TRP A 215 -0.46 -12.67 -2.65
C TRP A 215 0.97 -12.32 -2.35
N PHE A 216 1.23 -11.21 -1.66
CA PHE A 216 2.60 -10.74 -1.51
C PHE A 216 2.80 -10.03 -0.18
N ASP A 217 4.02 -10.11 0.30
CA ASP A 217 4.43 -9.46 1.53
C ASP A 217 4.79 -8.01 1.20
N VAL A 218 4.25 -7.07 1.96
CA VAL A 218 4.62 -5.66 1.88
C VAL A 218 5.30 -5.26 3.16
N GLU A 219 6.24 -4.34 3.03
CA GLU A 219 6.95 -3.72 4.13
C GLU A 219 6.74 -2.21 4.07
N TYR A 220 6.39 -1.60 5.20
CA TYR A 220 6.38 -0.15 5.34
C TYR A 220 7.51 0.29 6.26
N ASN A 221 7.98 1.52 6.07
CA ASN A 221 9.02 2.05 6.95
C ASN A 221 8.44 2.33 8.34
N SER A 222 8.65 1.39 9.26
CA SER A 222 8.26 1.51 10.65
C SER A 222 9.51 1.44 11.52
N SER A 223 9.73 2.43 12.39
CA SER A 223 10.69 2.30 13.47
C SER A 223 10.30 1.13 14.38
N ALA A 224 11.24 0.28 14.80
CA ALA A 224 10.96 -0.88 15.65
C ALA A 224 10.22 -0.55 16.97
N VAL A 225 10.19 0.73 17.36
CA VAL A 225 9.42 1.29 18.48
C VAL A 225 7.90 1.03 18.34
N PHE A 226 7.39 0.89 17.11
CA PHE A 226 5.96 0.71 16.83
C PHE A 226 5.42 -0.71 17.04
N CYS A 227 6.29 -1.70 17.26
CA CYS A 227 5.89 -3.11 17.34
C CYS A 227 5.74 -3.65 18.77
N ASN A 228 6.23 -2.93 19.79
CA ASN A 228 6.38 -3.43 21.17
C ASN A 228 5.57 -2.61 22.20
N GLN A 229 4.33 -2.23 21.88
CA GLN A 229 3.41 -1.64 22.86
C GLN A 229 2.26 -2.59 23.17
#